data_AF-A0A2D0NCW2-F1
#
_entry.id   AF-A0A2D0NCW2-F1
#
_cell.length_a   1.000
_cell.length_b   1.000
_cell.length_c   1.000
_cell.angle_alpha   90.00
_cell.angle_beta   90.00
_cell.angle_gamma   90.00
#
_symmetry.space_group_name_H-M   'P 1'
#
loop_
_entity.id
_entity.type
_entity.pdbx_description
1 polymer ?
#
loop_
_entity_poly.entity_id
_entity_poly.type
_entity_poly.pdbx_seq_one_letter_code
_entity_poly.pdbx_strand_id
1 'polypeptide(L)' 'MLIIDRKDGESIERVLKRYKRKHRNVKLRRELSERKYFTKPSVKRREEVLKAAYIESKKEE' A
#
# COMPACT_ATOMS: atom_id res chain seq x y z
N MET A 1 -10.09 -10.93 -2.55
CA MET A 1 -9.60 -11.94 -3.53
C MET A 1 -9.21 -11.22 -4.80
N LEU A 2 -7.96 -11.36 -5.27
CA LEU A 2 -7.48 -10.61 -6.45
C LEU A 2 -7.67 -11.45 -7.71
N ILE A 3 -8.82 -11.28 -8.35
CA ILE A 3 -9.13 -11.90 -9.64
C ILE A 3 -8.67 -10.97 -10.76
N ILE A 4 -8.04 -11.52 -11.79
CA ILE A 4 -7.71 -10.83 -13.04
C ILE A 4 -8.18 -11.69 -14.18
N ASP A 5 -9.04 -11.11 -15.03
CA ASP A 5 -9.56 -11.79 -16.20
C ASP A 5 -8.52 -11.75 -17.33
N ARG A 6 -8.36 -12.89 -18.00
CA ARG A 6 -7.53 -13.02 -19.19
C ARG A 6 -8.43 -12.88 -20.41
N LYS A 7 -8.03 -12.05 -21.38
CA LYS A 7 -8.66 -12.01 -22.71
C LYS A 7 -7.89 -12.89 -23.69
N ASP A 8 -8.58 -13.42 -24.69
CA ASP A 8 -7.96 -14.24 -25.74
C ASP A 8 -6.91 -13.42 -26.51
N GLY A 9 -5.71 -14.01 -26.67
CA GLY A 9 -4.54 -13.35 -27.28
C GLY A 9 -3.61 -12.60 -26.31
N GLU A 10 -3.92 -12.51 -25.01
CA GLU A 10 -2.99 -11.90 -24.05
C GLU A 10 -1.85 -12.83 -23.64
N SER A 11 -0.62 -12.30 -23.71
CA SER A 11 0.58 -12.91 -23.15
C SER A 11 0.50 -12.99 -21.62
N ILE A 12 0.91 -14.15 -21.09
CA ILE A 12 0.94 -14.47 -19.65
C ILE A 12 1.73 -13.42 -18.86
N GLU A 13 2.82 -12.89 -19.41
CA GLU A 13 3.64 -11.88 -18.74
C GLU A 13 2.88 -10.58 -18.44
N ARG A 14 2.01 -10.15 -19.36
CA ARG A 14 1.18 -8.95 -19.20
C ARG A 14 0.19 -9.15 -18.05
N VAL A 15 -0.42 -10.32 -17.97
CA VAL A 15 -1.34 -10.70 -16.89
C VAL A 15 -0.62 -10.71 -15.53
N LEU A 16 0.56 -11.32 -15.46
CA LEU A 16 1.39 -11.33 -14.24
C LEU A 16 1.80 -9.93 -13.80
N LYS A 17 2.15 -9.04 -14.73
CA LYS A 17 2.50 -7.65 -14.41
C LYS A 17 1.30 -6.88 -13.86
N ARG A 18 0.10 -7.07 -14.42
CA ARG A 18 -1.15 -6.50 -13.87
C ARG A 18 -1.44 -7.04 -12.49
N TYR A 19 -1.25 -8.35 -12.27
CA TYR A 19 -1.41 -8.96 -10.95
C TYR A 19 -0.49 -8.35 -9.90
N LYS A 20 0.82 -8.24 -10.22
CA LYS A 20 1.79 -7.61 -9.32
C LYS A 20 1.42 -6.16 -9.00
N ARG A 21 0.94 -5.38 -9.98
CA ARG A 21 0.45 -4.01 -9.77
C ARG A 21 -0.79 -3.97 -8.89
N LYS A 22 -1.81 -4.81 -9.18
CA LYS A 22 -3.05 -4.90 -8.40
C LYS A 22 -2.76 -5.29 -6.95
N HIS A 23 -1.91 -6.29 -6.73
CA HIS A 23 -1.46 -6.71 -5.40
C HIS A 23 -0.73 -5.57 -4.65
N ARG A 24 0.17 -4.84 -5.32
CA ARG A 24 0.87 -3.70 -4.71
C ARG A 24 -0.09 -2.57 -4.34
N ASN A 25 -1.06 -2.26 -5.19
CA ASN A 25 -2.03 -1.19 -4.96
C ASN A 25 -2.98 -1.50 -3.80
N VAL A 26 -3.37 -2.76 -3.67
CA VAL A 26 -4.26 -3.22 -2.59
C VAL A 26 -3.56 -3.19 -1.23
N LYS A 27 -2.23 -3.15 -1.17
CA LYS A 27 -1.44 -3.02 0.08
C LYS A 27 -1.80 -4.05 1.16
N LEU A 28 -2.31 -5.22 0.76
CA LEU A 28 -2.82 -6.26 1.67
C LEU A 28 -1.80 -6.70 2.72
N ARG A 29 -0.52 -6.84 2.34
CA ARG A 29 0.56 -7.15 3.31
C ARG A 29 0.73 -6.05 4.36
N ARG A 30 0.62 -4.79 3.97
CA ARG A 30 0.79 -3.66 4.88
C ARG A 30 -0.36 -3.62 5.87
N GLU A 31 -1.60 -3.78 5.39
CA GLU A 31 -2.79 -3.85 6.26
C GLU A 31 -2.73 -5.04 7.22
N LEU A 32 -2.32 -6.22 6.74
CA LEU A 32 -2.13 -7.38 7.61
C LEU A 32 -1.10 -7.09 8.71
N SER A 33 0.05 -6.54 8.37
CA SER A 33 1.08 -6.17 9.35
C SER A 33 0.60 -5.11 10.35
N GLU A 34 -0.13 -4.08 9.90
CA GLU A 34 -0.71 -3.04 10.77
C GLU A 34 -1.75 -3.62 11.73
N ARG A 35 -2.53 -4.62 11.29
CA ARG A 35 -3.56 -5.27 12.12
C ARG A 35 -3.04 -6.35 13.06
N LYS A 36 -1.77 -6.76 12.94
CA LYS A 36 -1.18 -7.78 13.82
C LYS A 36 -1.16 -7.38 15.29
N TYR A 37 -1.08 -6.07 15.57
CA TYR A 37 -0.99 -5.54 16.92
C TYR A 37 -1.99 -4.39 17.10
N PHE A 38 -2.45 -4.21 18.34
CA PHE A 38 -3.30 -3.06 18.67
C PHE A 38 -2.43 -1.81 18.87
N THR A 39 -2.66 -0.80 18.03
CA THR A 39 -2.03 0.53 18.17
C THR A 39 -3.04 1.50 18.76
N LYS A 40 -2.70 2.11 19.90
CA LYS A 40 -3.55 3.14 20.53
C LYS A 40 -3.75 4.33 19.58
N PRO A 41 -4.95 4.94 19.53
CA PRO A 41 -5.23 6.05 18.61
C PRO A 41 -4.33 7.27 18.85
N SER A 42 -3.92 7.51 20.09
CA SER A 42 -2.97 8.58 20.44
C SER A 42 -1.60 8.38 19.81
N VAL A 43 -1.10 7.14 19.79
CA VAL A 43 0.21 6.79 19.19
C VAL A 43 0.14 6.97 17.68
N LYS A 44 -0.93 6.47 17.05
CA LYS A 44 -1.14 6.64 15.60
C LYS A 44 -1.18 8.12 15.18
N ARG A 45 -1.92 8.95 15.90
CA ARG A 45 -2.00 10.40 15.62
C ARG A 45 -0.65 11.09 15.78
N ARG A 46 0.16 10.68 16.76
CA ARG A 46 1.51 11.22 16.96
C ARG A 46 2.42 10.92 15.76
N GLU A 47 2.39 9.68 15.26
CA GLU A 47 3.18 9.30 14.07
C GLU A 47 2.78 10.07 12.82
N GLU A 48 1.47 10.32 12.63
CA GLU A 48 0.95 11.12 11.53
C GLU A 48 1.48 12.57 11.56
N VAL A 49 1.44 13.22 12.74
CA VAL A 49 1.94 14.60 12.92
C VAL A 49 3.44 14.70 12.69
N LEU A 50 4.23 13.77 13.26
CA LEU A 50 5.68 13.75 13.08
C LEU A 50 6.06 13.57 11.61
N LYS A 51 5.35 12.68 10.91
CA LYS A 51 5.56 12.47 9.48
C LYS A 51 5.19 13.71 8.66
N ALA A 52 4.11 14.41 9.01
CA ALA A 52 3.70 15.64 8.34
C ALA A 52 4.76 16.74 8.52
N ALA A 53 5.24 16.96 9.74
CA ALA A 53 6.30 17.93 10.03
C ALA A 53 7.58 17.64 9.23
N TYR A 54 7.99 16.37 9.15
CA TYR A 54 9.15 15.96 8.36
C TYR A 54 8.98 16.18 6.85
N ILE A 55 7.78 15.98 6.32
CA ILE A 55 7.51 16.23 4.89
C ILE A 55 7.52 17.74 4.63
N GLU A 56 6.98 18.54 5.54
CA GLU A 56 6.94 20.00 5.38
C GLU A 56 8.34 20.61 5.43
N SER A 57 9.16 20.20 6.42
CA SER A 57 10.55 20.67 6.50
C SER A 57 11.35 20.36 5.23
N LYS A 58 11.08 19.23 4.58
CA LYS A 58 11.71 18.83 3.32
C LYS A 58 11.24 19.59 2.07
N LYS A 59 10.12 20.31 2.14
CA LYS A 59 9.64 21.15 1.03
C LYS A 59 10.14 22.58 1.14
N GLU A 60 10.36 23.04 2.37
CA GLU A 60 10.89 24.37 2.66
C GLU A 60 12.39 24.48 2.37
N GLU A 61 13.09 23.34 2.41
CA GLU A 61 14.47 23.14 1.96
C GLU A 61 14.57 23.04 0.42
#